data_AF-A0A2X2WQ59-F1
#
_entry.id   AF-A0A2X2WQ59-F1
#
_cell.length_a   1.000
_cell.length_b   1.000
_cell.length_c   1.000
_cell.angle_alpha   90.00
_cell.angle_beta   90.00
_cell.angle_gamma   90.00
#
_symmetry.space_group_name_H-M   'P 1'
#
loop_
_entity.id
_entity.type
_entity.pdbx_description
1 polymer ?
#
loop_
_entity_poly.entity_id
_entity_poly.type
_entity_poly.pdbx_seq_one_letter_code
_entity_poly.pdbx_strand_id
1 'polypeptide(L)' 'MAAVNLRHIEIFHAVMTAGNLTEAARLLHTSQPTVSRGAGAVRKSIGS' A
#
# COMPACT_ATOMS: atom_id res chain seq x y z
N MET A 1 14.18 2.01 -14.83
CA MET A 1 13.19 1.03 -14.33
C MET A 1 12.83 1.43 -12.91
N ALA A 2 11.58 1.80 -12.65
CA ALA A 2 11.17 2.15 -11.29
C ALA A 2 11.27 0.90 -10.42
N ALA A 3 12.30 0.83 -9.58
CA ALA A 3 12.43 -0.25 -8.60
C ALA A 3 11.14 -0.30 -7.78
N VAL A 4 10.48 -1.45 -7.74
CA VAL A 4 9.37 -1.68 -6.82
C VAL A 4 9.91 -1.39 -5.43
N ASN A 5 9.51 -0.24 -4.87
CA ASN A 5 9.97 0.18 -3.55
C ASN A 5 9.41 -0.81 -2.53
N LEU A 6 10.24 -1.28 -1.59
CA LEU A 6 9.82 -2.16 -0.49
C LEU A 6 8.59 -1.63 0.25
N ARG A 7 8.47 -0.29 0.35
CA ARG A 7 7.30 0.38 0.90
C ARG A 7 5.99 0.04 0.19
N HIS A 8 6.01 -0.13 -1.14
CA HIS A 8 4.84 -0.52 -1.92
C HIS A 8 4.42 -1.96 -1.63
N ILE A 9 5.38 -2.87 -1.43
CA ILE A 9 5.11 -4.26 -1.05
C ILE A 9 4.49 -4.31 0.35
N GLU A 10 5.04 -3.57 1.31
CA GLU A 10 4.47 -3.46 2.67
C GLU A 10 3.03 -2.92 2.65
N ILE A 11 2.78 -1.87 1.86
CA ILE A 11 1.44 -1.28 1.72
C ILE A 11 0.47 -2.29 1.12
N PHE A 12 0.89 -3.02 0.08
CA PHE A 12 0.06 -4.05 -0.52
C PHE A 12 -0.27 -5.18 0.46
N HIS A 13 0.74 -5.70 1.16
CA HIS A 13 0.58 -6.75 2.15
C HIS A 13 -0.36 -6.32 3.28
N ALA A 14 -0.19 -5.10 3.82
CA ALA A 14 -1.05 -4.58 4.88
C ALA A 14 -2.50 -4.45 4.43
N VAL A 15 -2.75 -4.01 3.18
CA VAL A 15 -4.11 -3.91 2.62
C VAL A 15 -4.73 -5.28 2.40
N MET A 16 -3.98 -6.25 1.86
CA MET A 16 -4.45 -7.62 1.69
C MET A 16 -4.73 -8.31 3.03
N THR A 17 -3.93 -8.02 4.07
CA THR A 17 -4.09 -8.59 5.42
C THR A 17 -5.26 -7.95 6.18
N ALA A 18 -5.41 -6.62 6.11
CA ALA A 18 -6.41 -5.89 6.88
C ALA A 18 -7.79 -5.83 6.20
N GLY A 19 -7.86 -6.05 4.88
CA GLY A 19 -9.09 -5.99 4.09
C GLY A 19 -9.64 -4.57 3.85
N ASN A 20 -9.10 -3.54 4.50
CA ASN A 20 -9.46 -2.13 4.26
C ASN A 20 -8.29 -1.17 4.52
N LEU A 21 -8.38 0.04 3.95
CA LEU A 21 -7.30 1.04 3.99
C LEU A 21 -7.07 1.65 5.39
N THR A 22 -8.12 1.74 6.21
CA THR A 22 -8.04 2.34 7.55
C THR A 22 -7.27 1.42 8.49
N GLU A 23 -7.61 0.14 8.52
CA GLU A 23 -6.89 -0.83 9.34
C GLU A 23 -5.47 -1.09 8.82
N ALA A 24 -5.25 -1.07 7.50
CA ALA A 24 -3.89 -1.15 6.94
C ALA A 24 -3.01 0.03 7.39
N ALA A 25 -3.57 1.24 7.49
CA ALA A 25 -2.84 2.40 7.99
C ALA A 25 -2.48 2.26 9.48
N ARG A 26 -3.38 1.67 10.27
CA ARG A 26 -3.12 1.33 11.67
C ARG A 26 -1.99 0.31 11.80
N LEU A 27 -1.99 -0.74 10.98
CA LEU A 27 -0.92 -1.76 10.94
C LEU A 27 0.45 -1.17 10.55
N LEU A 28 0.46 -0.18 9.66
CA LEU A 28 1.66 0.47 9.16
C LEU A 28 2.08 1.70 9.97
N HIS A 29 1.41 1.95 11.11
CA HIS A 29 1.66 3.11 11.98
C HIS A 29 1.68 4.44 11.22
N THR A 30 0.75 4.62 10.30
CA THR A 30 0.64 5.79 9.43
C THR A 30 -0.82 6.21 9.25
N SER A 31 -1.07 7.31 8.54
CA SER A 31 -2.42 7.74 8.18
C SER A 31 -2.97 7.03 6.93
N GLN A 32 -4.30 6.88 6.88
CA GLN A 32 -5.02 6.31 5.74
C GLN A 32 -4.74 7.04 4.41
N PRO A 33 -4.64 8.40 4.35
CA PRO A 33 -4.24 9.10 3.14
C PRO A 33 -2.86 8.71 2.62
N THR A 34 -1.91 8.40 3.51
CA THR A 34 -0.56 7.94 3.11
C THR A 34 -0.64 6.56 2.46
N VAL A 35 -1.42 5.63 3.04
CA VAL A 35 -1.62 4.29 2.48
C VAL A 35 -2.35 4.33 1.14
N SER A 36 -3.39 5.16 1.01
CA SER A 36 -4.17 5.30 -0.23
C SER A 36 -3.29 5.69 -1.42
N ARG A 37 -2.37 6.65 -1.24
CA ARG A 37 -1.44 7.07 -2.30
C ARG A 37 -0.46 5.96 -2.70
N GLY A 38 0.10 5.26 -1.73
CA GLY A 38 1.02 4.14 -2.00
C GLY A 38 0.31 2.94 -2.65
N ALA A 39 -0.92 2.64 -2.26
CA ALA A 39 -1.72 1.58 -2.86
C ALA A 39 -2.08 1.87 -4.33
N GLY A 40 -2.28 3.15 -4.68
CA GLY A 40 -2.46 3.57 -6.07
C GLY A 40 -1.23 3.28 -6.94
N ALA A 41 -0.03 3.49 -6.40
CA ALA A 41 1.21 3.17 -7.09
C ALA A 41 1.38 1.65 -7.31
N VAL A 42 1.02 0.83 -6.33
CA VAL A 42 1.00 -0.63 -6.47
C VAL A 42 0.02 -1.04 -7.57
N ARG A 43 -1.23 -0.59 -7.53
CA ARG A 43 -2.25 -0.98 -8.52
C ARG A 43 -1.79 -0.68 -9.96
N LYS A 44 -1.10 0.45 -10.15
CA LYS A 44 -0.52 0.83 -11.44
C LYS A 44 0.68 -0.03 -11.86
N SER A 45 1.43 -0.62 -10.92
CA SER A 45 2.54 -1.53 -11.26
C SER A 45 2.11 -2.98 -11.53
N ILE A 46 0.95 -3.42 -11.01
CA ILE A 46 0.38 -4.76 -11.29
C ILE A 46 -0.60 -4.76 -12.46
N GLY A 47 -1.15 -3.61 -12.86
CA GLY A 47 -2.13 -3.46 -13.94
C GLY A 47 -1.55 -3.00 -15.27
N SER A 48 -0.28 -3.31 -15.58
CA SER A 48 0.37 -3.02 -16.87
C SER A 48 1.18 -4.21 -17.34
#